data_AF-A0A151AT65-F1
#
_entry.id   AF-A0A151AT65-F1
#
_cell.length_a   1.000
_cell.length_b   1.000
_cell.length_c   1.000
_cell.angle_alpha   90.00
_cell.angle_beta   90.00
_cell.angle_gamma   90.00
#
_symmetry.space_group_name_H-M   'P 1'
#
loop_
_entity.id
_entity.type
_entity.pdbx_description
1 polymer ?
#
loop_
_entity_poly.entity_id
_entity_poly.type
_entity_poly.pdbx_seq_one_letter_code
_entity_poly.pdbx_strand_id
1 'polypeptide(L)'
;MLRKVTDAMKKASPYVPVFLLAFAKAAFAAEQPQIVTGAVNLLNDATSWLLGIIPAGTGAAIGYHALMKQMNDGDPATAAGHNRAMRNVLIGGAIGESAVGITKVFLSYFQG
;
A
#
# COMPACT_ATOMS: atom_id res chain seq x y z
N MET A 1 27.18 28.79 -50.71
CA MET A 1 26.54 28.78 -49.37
C MET A 1 26.26 27.36 -48.89
N LEU A 2 25.66 26.48 -49.71
CA LEU A 2 25.40 25.08 -49.35
C LEU A 2 26.62 24.28 -48.87
N ARG A 3 27.78 24.37 -49.55
CA ARG A 3 28.99 23.63 -49.17
C ARG A 3 29.44 23.89 -47.72
N LYS A 4 29.41 25.15 -47.28
CA LYS A 4 29.77 25.54 -45.91
C LYS A 4 28.82 24.95 -44.87
N VAL A 5 27.53 24.80 -45.22
CA VAL A 5 26.52 24.19 -44.34
C VAL A 5 26.75 22.68 -44.23
N THR A 6 27.01 21.99 -45.33
CA THR A 6 27.34 20.55 -45.31
C THR A 6 28.61 20.23 -44.54
N ASP A 7 29.65 21.06 -44.65
CA ASP A 7 30.91 20.87 -43.92
C ASP A 7 30.72 21.11 -42.41
N ALA A 8 29.91 22.11 -42.05
CA ALA A 8 29.52 22.35 -40.66
C ALA A 8 28.71 21.19 -40.07
N MET A 9 27.77 20.62 -40.83
CA MET A 9 26.97 19.47 -40.39
C MET A 9 27.81 18.19 -40.24
N LYS A 10 28.77 17.95 -41.13
CA LYS A 10 29.68 16.81 -41.02
C LYS A 10 30.59 16.91 -39.79
N LYS A 11 31.03 18.13 -39.45
CA LYS A 11 31.82 18.40 -38.23
C LYS A 11 30.99 18.28 -36.95
N ALA A 12 29.70 18.62 -37.00
CA ALA A 12 28.78 18.53 -35.86
C ALA A 12 28.23 17.11 -35.63
N SER A 13 28.16 16.27 -36.67
CA SER A 13 27.63 14.90 -36.66
C SER A 13 28.10 14.02 -35.48
N PRO A 14 29.38 14.00 -35.07
CA PRO A 14 29.81 13.17 -33.93
C PRO A 14 29.32 13.69 -32.56
N TYR A 15 28.91 14.96 -32.46
CA TYR A 15 28.44 15.57 -31.22
C TYR A 15 26.92 15.56 -31.07
N VAL A 16 26.17 15.36 -32.17
CA VAL A 16 24.71 15.19 -32.17
C VAL A 16 24.24 14.08 -31.22
N PRO A 17 24.83 12.87 -31.20
CA PRO A 17 24.42 11.83 -30.25
C PRO A 17 24.74 12.20 -28.79
N VAL A 18 25.83 12.94 -28.53
CA VAL A 18 26.19 13.38 -27.16
C VAL A 18 25.21 14.44 -26.66
N PHE A 19 24.82 15.38 -27.52
CA PHE A 19 23.77 16.36 -27.20
C PHE A 19 22.42 15.68 -26.95
N LEU A 20 22.02 14.73 -27.80
CA LEU A 20 20.77 13.97 -27.60
C LEU A 20 20.77 13.15 -26.30
N LEU A 21 21.90 12.53 -25.94
CA LEU A 21 22.05 11.79 -24.69
C LEU A 21 22.03 12.70 -23.45
N ALA A 22 22.56 13.92 -23.54
CA ALA A 22 22.52 14.90 -22.46
C ALA A 22 21.08 15.41 -22.20
N PHE A 23 20.26 15.57 -23.25
CA PHE A 23 18.84 15.93 -23.12
C PHE A 23 17.95 14.76 -22.70
N ALA A 24 18.29 13.52 -23.10
CA ALA A 24 17.57 12.33 -22.66
C ALA A 24 17.62 12.18 -21.12
N LYS A 25 18.78 12.43 -20.49
CA LYS A 25 18.91 12.36 -19.04
C LYS A 25 18.00 13.36 -18.30
N ALA A 26 17.80 14.57 -18.84
CA ALA A 26 16.89 15.55 -18.25
C ALA A 26 15.41 15.16 -18.41
N ALA A 27 15.04 14.49 -19.50
CA ALA A 27 13.68 14.00 -19.73
C ALA A 27 13.31 12.79 -18.85
N PHE A 28 14.29 11.96 -18.49
CA PHE A 28 14.14 10.84 -17.53
C PHE A 28 14.48 11.22 -16.08
N ALA A 29 14.94 12.45 -15.83
CA ALA A 29 15.19 13.01 -14.50
C ALA A 29 14.07 13.95 -14.04
N ALA A 30 12.88 13.86 -14.63
CA ALA A 30 11.68 14.36 -13.98
C ALA A 30 11.43 13.49 -12.75
N GLU A 31 12.02 13.90 -11.63
CA GLU A 31 11.86 13.28 -10.32
C GLU A 31 10.37 12.99 -10.09
N GLN A 32 10.04 11.72 -9.83
CA GLN A 32 8.79 11.39 -9.15
C GLN A 32 8.73 12.28 -7.89
N PRO A 33 7.60 12.94 -7.57
CA PRO A 33 7.57 13.94 -6.52
C PRO A 33 8.04 13.33 -5.19
N GLN A 34 9.21 13.78 -4.71
CA GLN A 34 9.90 13.26 -3.51
C GLN A 34 9.06 13.35 -2.22
N ILE A 35 7.98 14.14 -2.22
CA ILE A 35 7.08 14.32 -1.08
C ILE A 35 6.19 13.07 -0.84
N VAL A 36 6.10 12.10 -1.76
CA VAL A 36 5.11 11.02 -1.64
C VAL A 36 5.70 9.64 -1.34
N THR A 37 7.00 9.39 -1.53
CA THR A 37 7.56 8.03 -1.33
C THR A 37 7.56 7.62 0.14
N GLY A 38 8.00 8.50 1.05
CA GLY A 38 8.10 8.19 2.48
C GLY A 38 6.73 7.94 3.13
N ALA A 39 5.73 8.77 2.81
CA ALA A 39 4.37 8.62 3.33
C ALA A 39 3.68 7.37 2.75
N VAL A 40 3.85 7.10 1.44
CA VAL A 40 3.31 5.88 0.81
C VAL A 40 3.96 4.62 1.40
N ASN A 41 5.27 4.64 1.66
CA ASN A 41 5.96 3.51 2.30
C ASN A 41 5.45 3.28 3.72
N LEU A 42 5.33 4.33 4.54
CA LEU A 42 4.81 4.22 5.89
C LEU A 42 3.38 3.69 5.91
N LEU A 43 2.51 4.16 5.02
CA LEU A 43 1.13 3.67 4.93
C LEU A 43 1.07 2.23 4.40
N ASN A 44 1.93 1.86 3.46
CA ASN A 44 2.02 0.49 2.96
C ASN A 44 2.51 -0.49 4.04
N ASP A 45 3.49 -0.08 4.83
CA ASP A 45 3.96 -0.87 5.96
C ASP A 45 2.86 -0.98 7.00
N ALA A 46 2.30 0.14 7.46
CA ALA A 46 1.24 0.14 8.46
C ALA A 46 0.04 -0.73 8.04
N THR A 47 -0.43 -0.60 6.79
CA THR A 47 -1.53 -1.44 6.28
C THR A 47 -1.14 -2.92 6.21
N SER A 48 0.11 -3.26 5.88
CA SER A 48 0.60 -4.64 5.92
C SER A 48 0.59 -5.24 7.33
N TRP A 49 0.98 -4.46 8.34
CA TRP A 49 0.90 -4.88 9.74
C TRP A 49 -0.55 -5.03 10.20
N LEU A 50 -1.44 -4.10 9.82
CA LEU A 50 -2.84 -4.14 10.18
C LEU A 50 -3.55 -5.39 9.62
N LEU A 51 -3.27 -5.78 8.36
CA LEU A 51 -3.80 -7.02 7.76
C LEU A 51 -3.36 -8.29 8.51
N GLY A 52 -2.26 -8.22 9.28
CA GLY A 52 -1.83 -9.32 10.14
C GLY A 52 -2.44 -9.26 11.54
N ILE A 53 -2.53 -8.06 12.12
CA ILE A 53 -2.97 -7.85 13.50
C ILE A 53 -4.49 -7.98 13.64
N ILE A 54 -5.27 -7.51 12.66
CA ILE A 54 -6.74 -7.53 12.74
C ILE A 54 -7.26 -8.98 12.83
N PRO A 55 -6.83 -9.95 11.98
CA PRO A 55 -7.29 -11.33 12.08
C PRO A 55 -6.80 -12.00 13.38
N ALA A 56 -5.56 -11.71 13.80
CA ALA A 56 -5.03 -12.23 15.06
C ALA A 56 -5.80 -11.71 16.28
N GLY A 57 -6.06 -10.41 16.35
CA GLY A 57 -6.78 -9.77 17.46
C GLY A 57 -8.25 -10.18 17.52
N THR A 58 -8.91 -10.27 16.36
CA THR A 58 -10.30 -10.74 16.27
C THR A 58 -10.41 -12.22 16.66
N GLY A 59 -9.49 -13.06 16.19
CA GLY A 59 -9.38 -14.46 16.61
C GLY A 59 -9.17 -14.62 18.11
N ALA A 60 -8.27 -13.84 18.71
CA ALA A 60 -8.02 -13.85 20.14
C ALA A 60 -9.26 -13.42 20.96
N ALA A 61 -9.95 -12.35 20.55
CA ALA A 61 -11.16 -11.87 21.22
C ALA A 61 -12.34 -12.86 21.09
N ILE A 62 -12.49 -13.49 19.92
CA ILE A 62 -13.47 -14.57 19.72
C ILE A 62 -13.12 -15.77 20.63
N GLY A 63 -11.85 -16.15 20.69
CA GLY A 63 -11.36 -17.23 21.56
C GLY A 63 -11.62 -16.95 23.04
N TYR A 64 -11.38 -15.71 23.48
CA TYR A 64 -11.72 -15.28 24.84
C TYR A 64 -13.22 -15.45 25.14
N HIS A 65 -14.09 -14.93 24.28
CA HIS A 65 -15.55 -15.06 24.49
C HIS A 65 -16.04 -16.52 24.38
N ALA A 66 -15.41 -17.33 23.53
CA ALA A 66 -15.70 -18.76 23.47
C ALA A 66 -15.33 -19.48 24.77
N LEU A 67 -14.16 -19.16 25.34
CA LEU A 67 -13.72 -19.71 26.63
C LEU A 67 -14.64 -19.27 27.77
N MET A 68 -14.95 -17.97 27.87
CA MET A 68 -15.87 -17.46 28.91
C MET A 68 -17.25 -18.11 28.81
N LYS A 69 -17.73 -18.37 27.59
CA LYS A 69 -18.97 -19.11 27.36
C LYS A 69 -18.90 -20.56 27.83
N GLN A 70 -17.76 -21.24 27.65
CA GLN A 70 -17.57 -22.62 28.12
C GLN A 70 -17.48 -22.72 29.65
N MET A 71 -16.89 -21.72 30.30
CA MET A 71 -16.76 -21.65 31.75
C MET A 71 -18.04 -21.20 32.46
N ASN A 72 -19.07 -20.83 31.70
CA ASN A 72 -20.33 -20.40 32.26
C ASN A 72 -21.19 -21.63 32.63
N ASP A 73 -21.73 -21.67 33.85
CA ASP A 73 -22.48 -22.80 34.45
C ASP A 73 -23.86 -23.05 33.82
N GLY A 74 -24.00 -22.83 32.51
CA GLY A 74 -25.22 -23.09 31.77
C GLY A 74 -26.27 -21.97 31.81
N ASP A 75 -25.98 -20.79 32.39
CA ASP A 75 -26.88 -19.63 32.29
C ASP A 75 -27.03 -19.19 30.81
N PRO A 76 -28.23 -19.33 30.22
CA PRO A 76 -28.46 -19.00 28.83
C PRO A 76 -28.29 -17.51 28.52
N ALA A 77 -28.53 -16.62 29.50
CA ALA A 77 -28.48 -15.18 29.29
C ALA A 77 -27.04 -14.69 29.06
N THR A 78 -26.11 -15.12 29.90
CA THR A 78 -24.67 -14.83 29.76
C THR A 78 -24.07 -15.50 28.52
N ALA A 79 -24.46 -16.75 28.22
CA ALA A 79 -24.03 -17.44 26.99
C ALA A 79 -24.49 -16.70 25.71
N ALA A 80 -25.73 -16.17 25.70
CA ALA A 80 -26.23 -15.36 24.59
C ALA A 80 -25.47 -14.02 24.45
N GLY A 81 -25.07 -13.41 25.56
CA GLY A 81 -24.21 -12.22 25.57
C GLY A 81 -22.87 -12.47 24.88
N HIS A 82 -22.18 -13.55 25.24
CA HIS A 82 -20.92 -13.94 24.59
C HIS A 82 -21.08 -14.27 23.10
N ASN A 83 -22.16 -14.95 22.70
CA ASN A 83 -22.43 -15.21 21.28
C ASN A 83 -22.60 -13.92 20.47
N ARG A 84 -23.32 -12.92 21.02
CA ARG A 84 -23.45 -11.61 20.37
C ARG A 84 -22.11 -10.89 20.29
N ALA A 85 -21.31 -10.95 21.35
CA ALA A 85 -19.97 -10.35 21.36
C ALA A 85 -19.07 -10.98 20.30
N MET A 86 -19.03 -12.32 20.19
CA MET A 86 -18.27 -13.02 19.15
C MET A 86 -18.68 -12.58 17.73
N ARG A 87 -19.99 -12.47 17.47
CA ARG A 87 -20.50 -11.98 16.17
C ARG A 87 -20.06 -10.55 15.90
N ASN A 88 -20.16 -9.66 16.88
CA ASN A 88 -19.78 -8.26 16.72
C ASN A 88 -18.27 -8.11 16.47
N VAL A 89 -17.44 -8.90 17.16
CA VAL A 89 -15.99 -8.95 16.91
C VAL A 89 -15.69 -9.43 15.50
N LEU A 90 -16.37 -10.47 15.02
CA LEU A 90 -16.19 -10.98 13.67
C LEU A 90 -16.57 -9.94 12.60
N ILE A 91 -17.71 -9.27 12.77
CA ILE A 91 -18.16 -8.19 11.87
C ILE A 91 -17.16 -7.03 11.90
N GLY A 92 -16.71 -6.61 13.08
CA GLY A 92 -15.72 -5.54 13.22
C GLY A 92 -14.40 -5.89 12.56
N GLY A 93 -13.94 -7.14 12.70
CA GLY A 93 -12.76 -7.66 12.02
C GLY A 93 -12.89 -7.61 10.50
N ALA A 94 -14.01 -8.07 9.95
CA ALA A 94 -14.26 -8.05 8.51
C ALA A 94 -14.29 -6.61 7.94
N ILE A 95 -14.88 -5.66 8.66
CA ILE A 95 -14.89 -4.24 8.28
C ILE A 95 -13.46 -3.68 8.31
N GLY A 96 -12.69 -3.96 9.36
CA GLY A 96 -11.31 -3.53 9.50
C GLY A 96 -10.42 -4.05 8.37
N GLU A 97 -10.47 -5.36 8.11
CA GLU A 97 -9.76 -6.01 6.99
C GLU A 97 -10.11 -5.38 5.64
N SER A 98 -11.41 -5.18 5.38
CA SER A 98 -11.87 -4.59 4.12
C SER A 98 -11.38 -3.15 3.95
N ALA A 99 -11.43 -2.34 5.00
CA ALA A 99 -10.96 -0.95 4.96
C ALA A 99 -9.45 -0.86 4.70
N VAL A 100 -8.66 -1.70 5.38
CA VAL A 100 -7.21 -1.77 5.19
C VAL A 100 -6.87 -2.30 3.79
N GLY A 101 -7.56 -3.34 3.32
CA GLY A 101 -7.40 -3.89 1.98
C GLY A 101 -7.66 -2.86 0.88
N ILE A 102 -8.76 -2.09 0.97
CA ILE A 102 -9.06 -1.00 0.02
C ILE A 102 -7.96 0.07 0.05
N THR A 103 -7.50 0.45 1.24
CA THR A 103 -6.43 1.44 1.38
C THR A 103 -5.15 0.96 0.69
N LYS A 104 -4.80 -0.32 0.84
CA LYS A 104 -3.61 -0.90 0.22
C LYS A 104 -3.72 -0.99 -1.30
N VAL A 105 -4.90 -1.31 -1.83
CA VAL A 105 -5.18 -1.24 -3.27
C VAL A 105 -4.99 0.19 -3.77
N PHE A 106 -5.49 1.20 -3.06
CA PHE A 106 -5.30 2.60 -3.43
C PHE A 106 -3.82 3.02 -3.44
N LEU A 107 -3.06 2.63 -2.41
CA LEU A 107 -1.62 2.92 -2.32
C LEU A 107 -0.81 2.30 -3.47
N SER A 108 -1.23 1.16 -4.01
CA SER A 108 -0.53 0.49 -5.11
C SER A 108 -0.42 1.34 -6.39
N TYR A 109 -1.36 2.28 -6.61
CA TYR A 109 -1.31 3.20 -7.75
C TYR A 109 -0.21 4.26 -7.66
N PHE A 110 0.40 4.44 -6.48
CA PHE A 110 1.45 5.43 -6.23
C PHE A 110 2.86 4.82 -6.11
N GLN A 111 2.98 3.49 -6.21
CA GLN A 111 4.25 2.76 -6.10
C GLN A 111 4.82 2.31 -7.46
N GLY A 112 4.42 3.00 -8.54
CA GLY A 112 4.83 2.73 -9.92
C GLY A 112 6.26 3.13 -10.26
#